data_AF-A0A966TI26-F1
#
_entry.id   AF-A0A966TI26-F1
#
_cell.length_a   1.000
_cell.length_b   1.000
_cell.length_c   1.000
_cell.angle_alpha   90.00
_cell.angle_beta   90.00
_cell.angle_gamma   90.00
#
_symmetry.space_group_name_H-M   'P 1'
#
loop_
_entity.id
_entity.type
_entity.pdbx_description
1 polymer ?
#
loop_
_entity_poly.entity_id
_entity_poly.type
_entity_poly.pdbx_seq_one_letter_code
_entity_poly.pdbx_strand_id
1 'polypeptide(L)'
;WAQHAFVNPDAPEDNTINCINTPYNKTCWNDGYHYIHHERPALHYTDIPGEFQKRIGELSERKILTFEGIHYLHIFIWLMTKRYDKLAARLVNINNMFKSEEEAIAILKQRTQKFN
;
A
#
# COMPACT_ATOMS: atom_id res chain seq x y z
N TRP A 1 10.22 7.29 2.61
CA TRP A 1 10.20 7.18 1.13
C TRP A 1 9.31 6.04 0.65
N ALA A 2 9.64 4.75 0.89
CA ALA A 2 8.88 3.63 0.30
C ALA A 2 7.38 3.59 0.67
N GLN A 3 7.03 4.02 1.89
CA GLN A 3 5.65 4.19 2.37
C GLN A 3 4.82 5.20 1.54
N HIS A 4 5.49 6.02 0.73
CA HIS A 4 4.97 7.15 -0.01
C HIS A 4 5.46 7.15 -1.48
N ALA A 5 5.84 5.98 -1.99
CA ALA A 5 6.48 5.86 -3.30
C ALA A 5 5.50 5.81 -4.48
N PHE A 6 4.21 5.58 -4.22
CA PHE A 6 3.18 5.38 -5.23
C PHE A 6 2.15 6.50 -5.16
N VAL A 7 2.40 7.58 -5.88
CA VAL A 7 1.54 8.77 -5.85
C VAL A 7 0.54 8.71 -6.99
N ASN A 8 -0.73 8.94 -6.67
CA ASN A 8 -1.74 9.25 -7.68
C ASN A 8 -1.71 10.77 -7.96
N PRO A 9 -1.37 11.25 -9.17
CA PRO A 9 -1.35 12.69 -9.46
C PRO A 9 -2.72 13.36 -9.27
N ASP A 10 -3.80 12.60 -9.47
CA ASP A 10 -5.18 13.11 -9.35
C ASP A 10 -5.68 13.11 -7.89
N ALA A 11 -4.97 12.46 -6.97
CA ALA A 11 -5.28 12.40 -5.54
C ALA A 11 -3.96 12.30 -4.73
N PRO A 12 -3.12 13.35 -4.71
CA PRO A 12 -1.79 13.30 -4.08
C PRO A 12 -1.84 13.13 -2.55
N GLU A 13 -2.94 13.48 -1.91
CA GLU A 13 -3.22 13.27 -0.49
C GLU A 13 -3.33 11.79 -0.12
N ASP A 14 -3.68 10.93 -1.09
CA ASP A 14 -3.81 9.48 -0.93
C ASP A 14 -2.46 8.76 -1.06
N ASN A 15 -1.35 9.49 -0.98
CA ASN A 15 -0.01 8.93 -1.08
C ASN A 15 0.34 8.12 0.17
N THR A 16 -0.15 6.89 0.23
CA THR A 16 0.11 5.93 1.30
C THR A 16 -0.05 4.52 0.76
N ILE A 17 0.54 3.54 1.45
CA ILE A 17 0.40 2.12 1.12
C ILE A 17 0.31 1.29 2.39
N ASN A 18 -0.30 0.11 2.30
CA ASN A 18 -0.31 -0.84 3.40
C ASN A 18 0.64 -2.02 3.15
N CYS A 19 1.22 -2.55 4.22
CA CYS A 19 2.01 -3.77 4.31
C CYS A 19 1.42 -4.63 5.43
N ILE A 20 0.61 -5.61 5.07
CA ILE A 20 -0.16 -6.44 6.01
C ILE A 20 0.41 -7.86 6.10
N ASN A 21 0.03 -8.59 7.15
CA ASN A 21 0.41 -9.99 7.38
C ASN A 21 1.93 -10.23 7.27
N THR A 22 2.72 -9.32 7.82
CA THR A 22 4.19 -9.37 7.84
C THR A 22 4.72 -9.28 9.27
N PRO A 23 5.82 -9.99 9.63
CA PRO A 23 6.44 -9.88 10.95
C PRO A 23 6.83 -8.44 11.32
N TYR A 24 7.08 -7.58 10.33
CA TYR A 24 7.34 -6.15 10.52
C TYR A 24 6.31 -5.48 11.45
N ASN A 25 5.03 -5.84 11.34
CA ASN A 25 3.97 -5.21 12.13
C ASN A 25 4.03 -5.55 13.62
N LYS A 26 4.70 -6.65 14.01
CA LYS A 26 4.96 -6.95 15.42
C LYS A 26 6.08 -6.09 15.99
N THR A 27 7.13 -5.85 15.19
CA THR A 27 8.30 -5.05 15.59
C THR A 27 8.02 -3.56 15.56
N CYS A 28 7.22 -3.12 14.58
CA CYS A 28 6.97 -1.71 14.29
C CYS A 28 5.52 -1.33 14.58
N TRP A 29 4.91 -1.89 15.64
CA TRP A 29 3.61 -1.44 16.16
C TRP A 29 2.54 -1.22 15.07
N ASN A 30 2.32 -2.23 14.22
CA ASN A 30 1.37 -2.16 13.11
C ASN A 30 1.55 -0.98 12.13
N ASP A 31 2.74 -0.36 12.05
CA ASP A 31 3.11 0.71 11.10
C ASP A 31 2.87 0.32 9.63
N GLY A 32 2.83 -0.98 9.31
CA GLY A 32 2.47 -1.46 7.99
C GLY A 32 1.05 -1.09 7.56
N TYR A 33 0.11 -0.82 8.48
CA TYR A 33 -1.24 -0.35 8.14
C TYR A 33 -1.26 1.17 7.91
N HIS A 34 -0.31 1.69 7.12
CA HIS A 34 0.01 3.12 7.01
C HIS A 34 -1.19 4.00 6.68
N TYR A 35 -2.11 3.53 5.84
CA TYR A 35 -3.35 4.27 5.55
C TYR A 35 -4.08 4.68 6.83
N ILE A 36 -4.24 3.75 7.78
CA ILE A 36 -4.93 4.02 9.04
C ILE A 36 -4.12 4.96 9.93
N HIS A 37 -2.79 4.90 9.88
CA HIS A 37 -1.94 5.88 10.58
C HIS A 37 -2.15 7.30 10.06
N HIS A 38 -2.41 7.49 8.77
CA HIS A 38 -2.75 8.80 8.20
C HIS A 38 -4.17 9.25 8.58
N GLU A 39 -5.15 8.35 8.47
CA GLU A 39 -6.55 8.68 8.75
C GLU A 39 -6.83 8.88 10.25
N ARG A 40 -6.12 8.13 11.11
CA ARG A 40 -6.31 8.14 12.57
C ARG A 40 -4.97 8.10 13.29
N PRO A 41 -4.15 9.16 13.21
CA PRO A 41 -2.80 9.17 13.76
C PRO A 41 -2.73 9.00 15.29
N ALA A 42 -3.83 9.24 16.01
CA ALA A 42 -3.91 9.07 17.45
C ALA A 42 -4.45 7.69 17.89
N LEU A 43 -4.78 6.79 16.95
CA LEU A 43 -5.31 5.46 17.27
C LEU A 43 -4.21 4.60 17.91
N HIS A 44 -4.54 3.89 18.99
CA HIS A 44 -3.59 2.97 19.60
C HIS A 44 -3.28 1.82 18.62
N TYR A 45 -2.00 1.47 18.50
CA TYR A 45 -1.54 0.58 17.44
C TYR A 45 -2.17 -0.83 17.45
N THR A 46 -2.63 -1.31 18.61
CA THR A 46 -3.33 -2.60 18.71
C THR A 46 -4.69 -2.59 18.03
N ASP A 47 -5.32 -1.42 17.89
CA ASP A 47 -6.67 -1.26 17.36
C ASP A 47 -6.66 -1.03 15.83
N ILE A 48 -5.49 -0.67 15.29
CA ILE A 48 -5.28 -0.34 13.88
C ILE A 48 -5.72 -1.46 12.92
N PRO A 49 -5.40 -2.75 13.14
CA PRO A 49 -5.87 -3.82 12.25
C PRO A 49 -7.40 -3.92 12.22
N GLY A 50 -8.06 -3.70 13.36
CA GLY A 50 -9.52 -3.70 13.44
C GLY A 50 -10.14 -2.52 12.69
N GLU A 51 -9.54 -1.33 12.79
CA GLU A 51 -9.98 -0.17 12.03
C GLU A 51 -9.74 -0.33 10.51
N PHE A 52 -8.63 -0.96 10.12
CA PHE A 52 -8.36 -1.31 8.72
C PHE A 52 -9.50 -2.14 8.12
N GLN A 53 -9.97 -3.17 8.83
CA GLN A 53 -11.06 -4.03 8.36
C GLN A 53 -12.35 -3.26 8.08
N LYS A 54 -12.69 -2.27 8.91
CA LYS A 54 -13.89 -1.45 8.75
C LYS A 54 -13.84 -0.54 7.50
N ARG A 55 -12.64 -0.28 6.98
CA ARG A 55 -12.37 0.68 5.89
C ARG A 55 -11.92 0.03 4.59
N ILE A 56 -12.05 -1.30 4.46
CA ILE A 56 -11.68 -2.03 3.25
C ILE A 56 -12.40 -1.48 2.00
N GLY A 57 -13.66 -1.06 2.13
CA GLY A 57 -14.40 -0.39 1.05
C GLY A 57 -13.71 0.89 0.58
N GLU A 58 -13.40 1.80 1.51
CA GLU A 58 -12.73 3.08 1.23
C GLU A 58 -11.38 2.87 0.53
N LEU A 59 -10.58 1.89 1.00
CA LEU A 59 -9.30 1.54 0.39
C LEU A 59 -9.45 1.18 -1.09
N SER A 60 -10.47 0.40 -1.44
CA SER A 60 -10.72 0.00 -2.82
C SER A 60 -11.19 1.18 -3.68
N GLU A 61 -12.12 1.99 -3.16
CA GLU A 61 -12.66 3.15 -3.87
C GLU A 61 -11.57 4.17 -4.21
N ARG A 62 -10.67 4.43 -3.25
CA ARG A 62 -9.50 5.31 -3.40
C ARG A 62 -8.30 4.63 -4.08
N LYS A 63 -8.39 3.33 -4.39
CA LYS A 63 -7.30 2.49 -4.92
C LYS A 63 -6.01 2.62 -4.08
N ILE A 64 -6.12 2.53 -2.76
CA ILE A 64 -4.99 2.50 -1.84
C ILE A 64 -4.31 1.14 -1.94
N LEU A 65 -3.03 1.13 -2.29
CA LEU A 65 -2.28 -0.10 -2.53
C LEU A 65 -2.01 -0.83 -1.22
N THR A 66 -2.34 -2.12 -1.18
CA THR A 66 -2.12 -2.98 -0.01
C THR A 66 -1.30 -4.19 -0.43
N PHE A 67 -0.15 -4.37 0.20
CA PHE A 67 0.76 -5.49 -0.04
C PHE A 67 0.72 -6.48 1.13
N GLU A 68 0.73 -7.77 0.82
CA GLU A 68 0.71 -8.85 1.82
C GLU A 68 2.06 -9.55 1.94
N GLY A 69 2.47 -9.85 3.18
CA GLY A 69 3.64 -10.69 3.47
C GLY A 69 4.98 -10.04 3.20
N ILE A 70 4.99 -8.77 2.79
CA ILE A 70 6.18 -7.95 2.57
C ILE A 70 6.11 -6.66 3.40
N HIS A 71 7.23 -5.93 3.45
CA HIS A 71 7.31 -4.64 4.13
C HIS A 71 8.18 -3.67 3.33
N TYR A 72 8.36 -2.45 3.84
CA TYR A 72 8.92 -1.33 3.10
C TYR A 72 10.33 -1.56 2.50
N LEU A 73 11.18 -2.38 3.12
CA LEU A 73 12.51 -2.69 2.58
C LEU A 73 12.40 -3.57 1.31
N HIS A 74 11.47 -4.52 1.28
CA HIS A 74 11.20 -5.31 0.08
C HIS A 74 10.72 -4.42 -1.07
N ILE A 75 9.76 -3.53 -0.77
CA ILE A 75 9.22 -2.57 -1.73
C ILE A 75 10.33 -1.66 -2.26
N PHE A 76 11.17 -1.13 -1.38
CA PHE A 76 12.32 -0.32 -1.77
C PHE A 76 13.23 -1.06 -2.74
N ILE A 77 13.69 -2.26 -2.37
CA ILE A 77 14.60 -3.06 -3.21
C ILE A 77 13.97 -3.34 -4.58
N TRP A 78 12.69 -3.69 -4.63
CA TRP A 78 12.01 -4.01 -5.89
C TRP A 78 11.73 -2.79 -6.75
N LEU A 79 11.47 -1.62 -6.17
CA LEU A 79 11.38 -0.38 -6.94
C LEU A 79 12.73 0.03 -7.53
N MET A 80 13.80 -0.07 -6.75
CA MET A 80 15.16 0.25 -7.22
C MET A 80 15.62 -0.71 -8.32
N THR A 81 15.19 -1.96 -8.28
CA THR A 81 15.50 -2.98 -9.30
C THR A 81 14.40 -3.16 -10.35
N LYS A 82 13.40 -2.27 -10.38
CA LYS A 82 12.26 -2.26 -11.34
C LYS A 82 11.48 -3.59 -11.40
N ARG A 83 11.44 -4.34 -10.30
CA ARG A 83 10.71 -5.61 -10.14
C ARG A 83 9.23 -5.39 -9.81
N TYR A 84 8.51 -4.76 -10.74
CA TYR A 84 7.06 -4.55 -10.64
C TYR A 84 6.26 -5.86 -10.64
N ASP A 85 6.80 -6.90 -11.26
CA ASP A 85 6.27 -8.27 -11.19
C ASP A 85 6.20 -8.78 -9.75
N LYS A 86 7.27 -8.58 -8.96
CA LYS A 86 7.29 -8.99 -7.55
C LYS A 86 6.35 -8.16 -6.67
N LEU A 87 6.20 -6.88 -7.00
CA LEU A 87 5.26 -5.99 -6.31
C LEU A 87 3.82 -6.42 -6.59
N ALA A 88 3.46 -6.66 -7.86
CA ALA A 88 2.13 -7.09 -8.26
C ALA A 88 1.76 -8.46 -7.68
N ALA A 89 2.70 -9.42 -7.66
CA ALA A 89 2.51 -10.73 -7.06
C ALA A 89 2.23 -10.70 -5.53
N ARG A 90 2.45 -9.55 -4.88
CA ARG A 90 2.17 -9.34 -3.44
C ARG A 90 1.05 -8.34 -3.21
N LEU A 91 0.46 -7.79 -4.27
CA LEU A 91 -0.59 -6.80 -4.18
C LEU A 91 -1.94 -7.51 -3.95
N VAL A 92 -2.68 -7.07 -2.93
CA VAL A 92 -4.01 -7.59 -2.65
C VAL A 92 -5.01 -6.87 -3.54
N ASN A 93 -5.76 -7.62 -4.35
CA ASN A 93 -6.82 -7.08 -5.21
C ASN A 93 -8.13 -6.89 -4.43
N ILE A 94 -8.14 -5.93 -3.51
CA ILE A 94 -9.30 -5.63 -2.67
C ILE A 94 -10.49 -5.26 -3.56
N ASN A 95 -11.63 -5.92 -3.34
CA ASN A 95 -12.89 -5.71 -4.08
C ASN A 95 -12.73 -5.65 -5.61
N ASN A 96 -11.78 -6.41 -6.16
CA ASN A 96 -11.48 -6.42 -7.60
C ASN A 96 -11.14 -5.01 -8.16
N MET A 97 -10.44 -4.17 -7.38
CA MET A 97 -10.02 -2.84 -7.80
C MET A 97 -9.11 -2.81 -9.03
N PHE A 98 -8.55 -3.97 -9.41
CA PHE A 98 -7.88 -4.22 -10.68
C PHE A 98 -8.55 -5.39 -11.42
N LYS A 99 -8.67 -5.27 -12.74
CA LYS A 99 -9.23 -6.31 -13.61
C LYS A 99 -8.22 -7.42 -13.90
N SER A 100 -6.93 -7.12 -13.83
CA SER A 100 -5.85 -8.10 -14.04
C SER A 100 -4.54 -7.68 -13.36
N GLU A 101 -3.56 -8.61 -13.34
CA GLU A 101 -2.21 -8.31 -12.84
C GLU A 101 -1.51 -7.27 -13.73
N GLU A 102 -1.74 -7.28 -15.03
CA GLU A 102 -1.18 -6.29 -15.97
C GLU A 102 -1.70 -4.88 -15.68
N GLU A 103 -2.99 -4.73 -15.35
CA GLU A 103 -3.55 -3.45 -14.91
C GLU A 103 -2.90 -3.00 -13.59
N ALA A 104 -2.73 -3.90 -12.63
CA ALA A 104 -2.05 -3.58 -11.38
C ALA A 104 -0.60 -3.11 -11.63
N ILE A 105 0.15 -3.81 -12.48
CA ILE A 105 1.52 -3.40 -12.88
C ILE A 105 1.52 -2.04 -13.56
N ALA A 106 0.55 -1.77 -14.44
CA ALA A 106 0.43 -0.48 -15.11
C ALA A 106 0.22 0.66 -14.11
N ILE A 107 -0.66 0.48 -13.12
CA ILE A 107 -0.89 1.44 -12.03
C ILE A 107 0.38 1.63 -11.19
N LEU A 108 1.07 0.56 -10.79
CA LEU A 108 2.32 0.66 -10.02
C LEU A 108 3.39 1.47 -10.75
N LYS A 109 3.52 1.26 -12.08
CA LYS A 109 4.45 2.02 -12.92
C LYS A 109 4.00 3.48 -13.07
N GLN A 110 2.73 3.73 -13.35
CA GLN A 110 2.19 5.08 -13.48
C GLN A 110 2.47 5.90 -12.22
N ARG A 111 2.18 5.34 -11.03
CA ARG A 111 2.30 6.04 -9.74
C ARG A 111 3.74 6.23 -9.25
N THR A 112 4.74 5.72 -9.97
CA THR A 112 6.17 5.86 -9.65
C THR A 112 6.94 6.66 -10.71
N GLN A 113 6.23 7.16 -11.73
CA GLN A 113 6.81 8.07 -12.72
C GLN A 113 7.04 9.46 -12.13
N LYS A 114 7.99 10.18 -12.72
CA LYS A 114 8.21 11.59 -12.42
C LYS A 114 6.97 12.37 -12.88
N PHE A 115 6.45 13.26 -12.05
CA PHE A 115 5.43 14.22 -12.47
C PHE A 115 6.03 15.22 -13.45
N ASN A 116 5.22 15.63 -14.42
CA ASN A 116 5.54 16.74 -15.31
C ASN A 116 5.05 18.05 -14.71
#